data_AF-A0A816Q6M8-F1
#
_entry.id   AF-A0A816Q6M8-F1
#
_cell.length_a   1.000
_cell.length_b   1.000
_cell.length_c   1.000
_cell.angle_alpha   90.00
_cell.angle_beta   90.00
_cell.angle_gamma   90.00
#
_symmetry.space_group_name_H-M   'P 1'
#
loop_
_entity.id
_entity.type
_entity.pdbx_description
1 polymer ?
#
loop_
_entity_poly.entity_id
_entity_poly.type
_entity_poly.pdbx_seq_one_letter_code
_entity_poly.pdbx_strand_id
1 'polypeptide(L)'
;MFTLGGFDVVQCNQNFRLSESILTIRFNVLTNFDALTAPISPILEELFRFRDLDSLLGLANTKTQLPDVIGELAAVKITVSDIPQGNERIMATIKSISYSLHHIKPPNYFNS
;
A
#
# COMPACT_ATOMS: atom_id res chain seq x y z
N MET A 1 3.90 18.24 -1.49
CA MET A 1 5.08 17.49 -1.97
C MET A 1 6.26 17.89 -1.08
N PHE A 2 7.29 17.05 -0.95
CA PHE A 2 8.42 17.35 -0.07
C PHE A 2 9.73 17.10 -0.81
N THR A 3 10.76 17.87 -0.44
CA THR A 3 12.16 17.53 -0.76
C THR A 3 12.74 16.79 0.43
N LEU A 4 13.32 15.63 0.17
CA LEU A 4 13.96 14.80 1.19
C LEU A 4 15.46 14.70 0.87
N GLY A 5 16.31 14.90 1.88
CA GLY A 5 17.77 14.79 1.76
C GLY A 5 18.42 14.28 3.04
N GLY A 6 19.70 13.88 2.98
CA GLY A 6 20.48 13.49 4.15
C GLY A 6 20.06 12.17 4.82
N PHE A 7 19.26 11.34 4.15
CA PHE A 7 18.83 10.03 4.66
C PHE A 7 19.80 8.91 4.27
N ASP A 8 19.73 7.79 4.99
CA ASP A 8 20.43 6.57 4.62
C ASP A 8 19.61 5.72 3.65
N VAL A 9 20.29 5.00 2.77
CA VAL A 9 19.70 3.97 1.91
C VAL A 9 20.19 2.61 2.38
N VAL A 10 19.25 1.72 2.70
CA VAL A 10 19.54 0.42 3.31
C VAL A 10 18.75 -0.69 2.63
N GLN A 11 19.18 -1.94 2.84
CA GLN A 11 18.48 -3.10 2.27
C GLN A 11 17.07 -3.23 2.89
N CYS A 12 16.08 -3.47 2.04
CA CYS A 12 14.69 -3.65 2.44
C CYS A 12 14.51 -4.99 3.17
N ASN A 13 13.70 -5.01 4.22
CA ASN A 13 13.29 -6.24 4.88
C ASN A 13 12.32 -7.00 3.98
N GLN A 14 12.74 -8.16 3.50
CA GLN A 14 11.95 -8.98 2.56
C GLN A 14 10.64 -9.52 3.15
N ASN A 15 10.50 -9.53 4.48
CA ASN A 15 9.28 -9.99 5.15
C ASN A 15 8.16 -8.95 5.19
N PHE A 16 8.48 -7.65 5.01
CA PHE A 16 7.53 -6.53 5.18
C PHE A 16 7.59 -5.57 3.99
N ARG A 17 7.55 -6.15 2.79
CA ARG A 17 7.84 -5.41 1.56
C ARG A 17 6.65 -4.59 1.07
N LEU A 18 6.72 -3.28 1.28
CA LEU A 18 5.69 -2.32 0.82
C LEU A 18 5.85 -1.92 -0.66
N SER A 19 7.01 -2.18 -1.29
CA SER A 19 7.25 -1.86 -2.69
C SER A 19 8.17 -2.89 -3.35
N GLU A 20 8.21 -2.93 -4.69
CA GLU A 20 9.16 -3.79 -5.42
C GLU A 20 10.63 -3.28 -5.37
N SER A 21 10.93 -2.32 -4.51
CA SER A 21 12.33 -1.94 -4.25
C SER A 21 13.02 -2.97 -3.36
N ILE A 22 14.30 -3.22 -3.62
CA ILE A 22 15.19 -3.97 -2.70
C ILE A 22 15.85 -3.05 -1.67
N LEU A 23 15.64 -1.73 -1.79
CA LEU A 23 16.17 -0.69 -0.94
C LEU A 23 15.03 0.05 -0.23
N THR A 24 15.28 0.49 1.00
CA THR A 24 14.43 1.39 1.75
C THR A 24 15.24 2.58 2.24
N ILE A 25 14.57 3.72 2.39
CA ILE A 25 15.15 4.89 3.05
C ILE A 25 15.03 4.73 4.57
N ARG A 26 16.02 5.20 5.31
CA ARG A 26 16.00 5.28 6.77
C ARG A 26 16.36 6.68 7.20
N PHE A 27 15.50 7.29 8.01
CA PHE A 27 15.75 8.60 8.57
C PHE A 27 16.82 8.52 9.66
N ASN A 28 17.65 9.56 9.70
CA ASN A 28 18.72 9.73 10.67
C ASN A 28 18.77 11.20 11.12
N VAL A 29 19.75 11.55 11.95
CA VAL A 29 19.91 12.90 12.52
C VAL A 29 20.23 13.99 11.48
N LEU A 30 20.66 13.62 10.28
CA LEU A 30 20.98 14.53 9.18
C LEU A 30 19.84 14.63 8.15
N THR A 31 18.77 13.85 8.33
CA THR A 31 17.67 13.82 7.38
C THR A 31 16.92 15.15 7.42
N ASN A 32 16.82 15.78 6.25
CA ASN A 32 16.06 17.00 6.05
C ASN A 32 14.82 16.72 5.20
N PHE A 33 13.69 17.35 5.55
CA PHE A 33 12.39 17.13 4.94
C PHE A 33 11.62 18.44 4.81
N ASP A 34 11.75 19.07 3.64
CA ASP A 34 11.22 20.41 3.37
C ASP A 34 9.92 20.35 2.57
N ALA A 35 8.88 21.04 3.04
CA ALA A 35 7.62 21.17 2.33
C ALA A 35 7.77 22.03 1.07
N LEU A 36 7.20 21.55 -0.04
CA LEU A 36 7.14 22.29 -1.29
C LEU A 36 5.80 23.04 -1.40
N THR A 37 5.87 24.32 -1.74
CA THR A 37 4.73 25.23 -1.89
C THR A 37 3.93 25.00 -3.18
N ALA A 38 4.52 24.33 -4.16
CA ALA A 38 3.87 23.93 -5.40
C ALA A 38 4.40 22.56 -5.87
N PRO A 39 3.58 21.74 -6.55
CA PRO A 39 4.04 20.49 -7.15
C PRO A 39 5.02 20.79 -8.30
N ILE A 40 6.21 20.20 -8.28
CA ILE A 40 7.26 20.42 -9.30
C ILE A 40 7.05 19.52 -10.53
N SER A 41 6.22 18.48 -10.42
CA SER A 41 5.73 17.63 -11.52
C SER A 41 4.55 16.78 -11.02
N PRO A 42 3.73 16.15 -11.90
CA PRO A 42 2.78 15.16 -11.43
C PRO A 42 3.56 13.98 -10.85
N ILE A 43 3.43 13.79 -9.53
CA ILE A 43 3.88 12.56 -8.87
C ILE A 43 3.14 11.41 -9.54
N LEU A 44 3.85 10.32 -9.87
CA LEU A 44 3.24 9.15 -10.48
C LEU A 44 2.05 8.69 -9.62
N GLU A 45 0.99 8.31 -10.32
CA GLU A 45 -0.22 7.69 -9.78
C GLU A 45 0.15 6.51 -8.85
N GLU A 46 -0.66 6.31 -7.81
CA GLU A 46 -0.43 5.28 -6.78
C GLU A 46 -0.01 3.93 -7.39
N LEU A 47 1.08 3.36 -6.88
CA LEU A 47 1.67 2.10 -7.38
C LEU A 47 0.92 0.88 -6.82
N PHE A 48 -0.38 0.76 -7.11
CA PHE A 48 -1.15 -0.41 -6.73
C PHE A 48 -0.66 -1.67 -7.46
N ARG A 49 -0.50 -2.76 -6.71
CA ARG A 49 -0.07 -4.07 -7.20
C ARG A 49 -1.22 -5.07 -7.13
N PHE A 50 -2.31 -4.77 -7.86
CA PHE A 50 -3.42 -5.70 -7.99
C PHE A 50 -2.95 -7.00 -8.64
N ARG A 51 -3.38 -8.13 -8.08
CA ARG A 51 -3.10 -9.47 -8.59
C ARG A 51 -4.40 -10.22 -8.84
N ASP A 52 -4.34 -11.24 -9.68
CA ASP A 52 -5.46 -12.16 -9.86
C ASP A 52 -5.75 -12.98 -8.58
N LEU A 53 -6.90 -13.65 -8.57
CA LEU A 53 -7.36 -14.43 -7.43
C LEU A 53 -6.40 -15.57 -7.06
N ASP A 54 -5.82 -16.27 -8.05
CA ASP A 54 -4.92 -17.40 -7.80
C ASP A 54 -3.64 -16.92 -7.11
N SER A 55 -3.10 -15.78 -7.54
CA SER A 55 -1.97 -15.11 -6.93
C SER A 55 -2.28 -14.64 -5.49
N LEU A 56 -3.48 -14.11 -5.24
CA LEU A 56 -3.92 -13.73 -3.89
C LEU A 56 -4.06 -14.96 -2.97
N LEU A 57 -4.62 -16.06 -3.48
CA LEU A 57 -4.72 -17.32 -2.75
C LEU A 57 -3.34 -17.88 -2.41
N GLY A 58 -2.37 -17.78 -3.31
CA GLY A 58 -0.97 -18.17 -3.06
C GLY A 58 -0.29 -17.34 -1.96
N LEU A 59 -0.75 -16.12 -1.69
CA LEU A 59 -0.23 -15.27 -0.61
C LEU A 59 -0.96 -15.47 0.72
N ALA A 60 -2.17 -16.03 0.69
CA ALA A 60 -2.99 -16.18 1.88
C ALA A 60 -2.23 -16.96 2.97
N ASN A 61 -2.23 -16.40 4.18
CA ASN A 61 -1.59 -16.98 5.38
C ASN A 61 -0.06 -17.17 5.33
N THR A 62 0.63 -16.74 4.27
CA THR A 62 2.10 -16.82 4.17
C THR A 62 2.83 -15.79 5.04
N LYS A 63 2.16 -14.68 5.37
CA LYS A 63 2.72 -13.51 6.08
C LYS A 63 3.92 -12.86 5.38
N THR A 64 4.15 -13.14 4.10
CA THR A 64 5.32 -12.61 3.37
C THR A 64 5.05 -11.27 2.71
N GLN A 65 3.80 -11.00 2.30
CA GLN A 65 3.43 -9.80 1.55
C GLN A 65 2.00 -9.36 1.88
N LEU A 66 1.76 -8.05 1.80
CA LEU A 66 0.42 -7.45 1.85
C LEU A 66 -0.05 -7.19 0.41
N PRO A 67 -1.14 -7.83 -0.04
CA PRO A 67 -1.67 -7.57 -1.37
C PRO A 67 -2.54 -6.31 -1.39
N ASP A 68 -2.52 -5.61 -2.53
CA ASP A 68 -3.51 -4.57 -2.82
C ASP A 68 -4.76 -5.23 -3.40
N VAL A 69 -5.94 -4.87 -2.88
CA VAL A 69 -7.24 -5.45 -3.26
C VAL A 69 -8.21 -4.34 -3.63
N ILE A 70 -8.90 -4.48 -4.76
CA ILE A 70 -9.98 -3.59 -5.19
C ILE A 70 -11.23 -4.40 -5.48
N GLY A 71 -12.39 -3.87 -5.08
CA GLY A 71 -13.67 -4.50 -5.34
C GLY A 71 -14.82 -3.80 -4.63
N GLU A 72 -16.04 -4.33 -4.82
CA GLU A 72 -17.22 -3.84 -4.12
C GLU A 72 -17.23 -4.37 -2.69
N LEU A 73 -17.31 -3.46 -1.70
CA LEU A 73 -17.46 -3.84 -0.30
C LEU A 73 -18.87 -4.38 -0.06
N ALA A 74 -18.98 -5.68 0.21
CA ALA A 74 -20.26 -6.35 0.42
C ALA A 74 -20.66 -6.43 1.90
N ALA A 75 -19.69 -6.60 2.80
CA ALA A 75 -19.93 -6.68 4.24
C ALA A 75 -18.68 -6.34 5.04
N VAL A 76 -18.87 -5.86 6.27
CA VAL A 76 -17.82 -5.67 7.27
C VAL A 76 -18.26 -6.39 8.54
N LYS A 77 -17.37 -7.20 9.11
CA LYS A 77 -17.55 -7.89 10.38
C LYS A 77 -16.38 -7.53 11.29
N ILE A 78 -16.69 -6.94 12.44
CA ILE A 78 -15.69 -6.68 13.48
C ILE A 78 -15.64 -7.91 14.37
N THR A 79 -14.46 -8.51 14.49
CA THR A 79 -14.18 -9.54 15.49
C THR A 79 -13.50 -8.86 16.67
N VAL A 80 -14.27 -8.64 17.73
CA VAL A 80 -13.74 -8.29 19.04
C VAL A 80 -13.14 -9.56 19.63
N SER A 81 -11.89 -9.49 20.04
CA SER A 81 -11.19 -10.59 20.69
C SER A 81 -11.44 -10.50 22.19
N ASP A 82 -11.95 -11.56 22.82
CA ASP A 82 -12.05 -11.64 24.28
C ASP A 82 -10.68 -11.83 24.97
N ILE A 83 -9.60 -11.95 24.20
CA ILE A 83 -8.23 -12.05 24.72
C ILE A 83 -7.77 -10.64 25.12
N PRO A 84 -7.31 -10.42 26.38
CA PRO A 84 -6.89 -9.11 26.90
C PRO A 84 -5.76 -8.40 26.13
N GLN A 85 -5.10 -9.09 25.20
CA GLN A 85 -4.05 -8.57 24.31
C GLN A 85 -4.28 -8.93 22.83
N GLY A 86 -5.45 -9.44 22.46
CA GLY A 86 -5.73 -9.80 21.09
C GLY A 86 -6.06 -8.56 20.27
N ASN A 87 -5.30 -8.31 19.20
CA ASN A 87 -5.61 -7.24 18.26
C ASN A 87 -7.04 -7.42 17.76
N GLU A 88 -7.86 -6.37 17.86
CA GLU A 88 -9.15 -6.31 17.18
C GLU A 88 -8.92 -6.51 15.69
N ARG A 89 -9.72 -7.38 15.07
CA ARG A 89 -9.61 -7.66 13.64
C ARG A 89 -10.89 -7.27 12.96
N ILE A 90 -10.74 -6.52 11.88
CA ILE A 90 -11.82 -6.24 10.95
C ILE A 90 -11.72 -7.24 9.81
N MET A 91 -12.81 -7.96 9.58
CA MET A 91 -12.98 -8.82 8.43
C MET A 91 -13.89 -8.11 7.43
N ALA A 92 -13.43 -7.89 6.21
CA ALA A 92 -14.23 -7.34 5.13
C ALA A 92 -14.47 -8.41 4.06
N THR A 93 -15.70 -8.49 3.57
CA THR A 93 -16.06 -9.27 2.39
C THR A 93 -16.07 -8.35 1.19
N ILE A 94 -15.13 -8.57 0.28
CA ILE A 94 -14.97 -7.78 -0.95
C ILE A 94 -15.33 -8.66 -2.13
N LYS A 95 -16.29 -8.23 -2.95
CA LYS A 95 -16.55 -8.86 -4.25
C LYS A 95 -15.51 -8.34 -5.23
N SER A 96 -14.67 -9.24 -5.72
CA SER A 96 -13.69 -8.94 -6.75
C SER A 96 -14.41 -8.45 -8.01
N ILE A 97 -13.96 -7.33 -8.57
CA ILE A 97 -14.44 -6.85 -9.86
C ILE A 97 -13.42 -7.29 -10.91
N SER A 98 -13.85 -8.10 -11.88
CA SER A 98 -12.99 -8.51 -12.99
C SER A 98 -12.82 -7.35 -13.97
N TYR A 99 -11.78 -6.55 -13.81
CA TYR A 99 -11.32 -5.63 -14.86
C TYR A 99 -10.14 -6.26 -15.62
N SER A 100 -10.06 -6.04 -16.92
CA SER A 100 -8.77 -6.15 -17.63
C SER A 100 -7.86 -5.06 -17.08
N LEU A 101 -6.84 -5.44 -16.31
CA LEU A 101 -5.94 -4.55 -15.55
C LEU A 101 -5.15 -3.55 -16.42
N HIS A 102 -5.24 -3.62 -17.75
CA HIS A 102 -4.58 -2.68 -18.67
C HIS A 102 -5.20 -1.28 -18.74
N HIS A 103 -6.34 -1.02 -18.08
CA HIS A 103 -7.10 0.24 -18.28
C HIS A 103 -7.62 0.93 -17.01
N ILE A 104 -7.05 0.67 -15.83
CA ILE A 104 -7.35 1.51 -14.67
C ILE A 104 -6.53 2.80 -14.78
N LYS A 105 -7.08 3.82 -15.45
CA LYS A 105 -6.70 5.21 -15.14
C LYS A 105 -7.35 5.56 -13.80
N PRO A 106 -6.62 6.10 -12.83
CA PRO A 106 -7.24 6.59 -11.61
C PRO A 106 -8.28 7.68 -11.96
N PRO A 107 -9.29 7.88 -11.11
CA PRO A 107 -10.25 8.94 -11.32
C PRO A 107 -9.51 10.28 -11.37
N ASN A 108 -9.73 11.06 -12.43
CA ASN A 108 -9.23 12.43 -12.54
C ASN A 108 -9.92 13.30 -11.47
N TYR A 109 -9.33 13.39 -10.27
CA TYR A 109 -9.80 14.28 -9.22
C TYR A 109 -9.32 15.74 -9.40
N PHE A 110 -8.59 16.05 -10.48
CA PHE A 110 -8.12 17.41 -10.78
C PHE A 110 -8.53 17.82 -12.19
N ASN A 111 -9.75 18.34 -12.30
CA ASN A 111 -10.10 19.34 -13.31
C ASN A 111 -10.70 20.54 -12.55
N SER A 112 -9.87 21.54 -12.30
CA SER A 112 -10.26 22.91 -11.94
C SER A 112 -9.39 23.87 -12.73
#